data_AF-A0A2T6DG41-F1
#
_entry.id   AF-A0A2T6DG41-F1
#
_cell.length_a   1.000
_cell.length_b   1.000
_cell.length_c   1.000
_cell.angle_alpha   90.00
_cell.angle_beta   90.00
_cell.angle_gamma   90.00
#
_symmetry.space_group_name_H-M   'P 1'
#
loop_
_entity.id
_entity.type
_entity.pdbx_description
1 polymer ?
#
loop_
_entity_poly.entity_id
_entity_poly.type
_entity_poly.pdbx_seq_one_letter_code
_entity_poly.pdbx_strand_id
1 'polypeptide(L)'
;MPPADGEFRFWGLGDDILCVAVNEKIVLVSNWAGLAFPNIPWRPPAESPPAKPFGGGARIVPGDWVALKGGATVDLDVLIGERPGNLFSSFVLTEKRGETYDTRAGYPRLPILQLAPYETPTPPAGKAPLFLPGCAVWKGVE
;
A
#
# COMPACT_ATOMS: atom_id res chain seq x y z
N MET A 1 13.51 -5.77 -3.94
CA MET A 1 14.59 -5.55 -2.95
C MET A 1 14.38 -4.22 -2.23
N PRO A 2 14.29 -4.22 -0.89
CA PRO A 2 14.13 -3.02 -0.08
C PRO A 2 15.37 -2.11 -0.17
N PRO A 3 15.20 -0.78 -0.06
CA PRO A 3 16.31 0.17 -0.16
C PRO A 3 17.21 0.21 1.08
N ALA A 4 16.72 -0.25 2.23
CA ALA A 4 17.46 -0.25 3.50
C ALA A 4 16.90 -1.32 4.46
N ASP A 5 17.70 -1.67 5.47
CA ASP A 5 17.23 -2.45 6.61
C ASP A 5 16.11 -1.70 7.37
N GLY A 6 15.13 -2.44 7.87
CA GLY A 6 14.12 -1.92 8.78
C GLY A 6 12.83 -2.75 8.84
N GLU A 7 11.88 -2.28 9.64
CA GLU A 7 10.51 -2.76 9.59
C GLU A 7 9.69 -1.85 8.68
N PHE A 8 9.01 -2.45 7.71
CA PHE A 8 8.17 -1.76 6.75
C PHE A 8 6.74 -2.27 6.84
N ARG A 9 5.76 -1.41 6.60
CA ARG A 9 4.38 -1.83 6.32
C ARG A 9 3.87 -1.18 5.05
N PHE A 10 2.92 -1.86 4.41
CA PHE A 10 2.22 -1.33 3.25
C PHE A 10 0.93 -0.66 3.67
N TRP A 11 0.55 0.41 2.97
CA TRP A 11 -0.80 0.97 3.05
C TRP A 11 -1.48 0.81 1.71
N GLY A 12 -2.63 0.17 1.71
CA GLY A 12 -3.36 -0.16 0.49
C GLY A 12 -4.57 0.71 0.29
N LEU A 13 -4.82 1.09 -0.95
CA LEU A 13 -6.13 1.47 -1.45
C LEU A 13 -6.50 0.54 -2.60
N GLY A 14 -7.61 -0.18 -2.48
CA GLY A 14 -8.19 -0.97 -3.56
C GLY A 14 -9.61 -0.53 -3.86
N ASP A 15 -9.86 -0.23 -5.13
CA ASP A 15 -11.16 0.02 -5.73
C ASP A 15 -11.20 -0.83 -7.00
N ASP A 16 -11.33 -2.16 -6.91
CA ASP A 16 -12.08 -2.88 -5.87
C ASP A 16 -11.29 -3.77 -4.92
N ILE A 17 -10.28 -4.46 -5.43
CA ILE A 17 -9.56 -5.54 -4.74
C ILE A 17 -8.09 -5.18 -4.70
N LEU A 18 -7.49 -5.25 -3.51
CA LEU A 18 -6.04 -5.16 -3.33
C LEU A 18 -5.61 -6.12 -2.23
N CYS A 19 -4.68 -7.02 -2.56
CA CYS A 19 -4.00 -7.88 -1.60
C CYS A 19 -2.50 -7.82 -1.86
N VAL A 20 -1.71 -7.73 -0.78
CA VAL A 20 -0.24 -7.79 -0.84
C VAL A 20 0.22 -8.94 0.04
N ALA A 21 1.08 -9.79 -0.53
CA ALA A 21 1.80 -10.80 0.22
C ALA A 21 3.30 -10.57 0.14
N VAL A 22 4.01 -10.87 1.23
CA VAL A 22 5.47 -10.86 1.30
C VAL A 22 5.93 -12.23 1.76
N ASN A 23 6.78 -12.88 0.97
CA ASN A 23 7.26 -14.24 1.22
C ASN A 23 6.09 -15.20 1.52
N GLU A 24 5.15 -15.28 0.57
CA GLU A 24 3.92 -16.11 0.61
C GLU A 24 2.93 -15.79 1.75
N LYS A 25 3.21 -14.80 2.60
CA LYS A 25 2.33 -14.38 3.68
C LYS A 25 1.55 -13.14 3.29
N ILE A 26 0.22 -13.21 3.33
CA ILE A 26 -0.65 -12.03 3.19
C ILE A 26 -0.37 -11.06 4.33
N VAL A 27 0.00 -9.83 4.00
CA VAL A 27 0.32 -8.75 4.94
C VAL A 27 -0.63 -7.55 4.82
N LEU A 28 -1.47 -7.51 3.79
CA LEU A 28 -2.41 -6.43 3.57
C LEU A 28 -3.56 -6.90 2.69
N VAL A 29 -4.79 -6.59 3.11
CA VAL A 29 -5.99 -6.66 2.27
C VAL A 29 -6.72 -5.32 2.37
N SER A 30 -6.90 -4.63 1.26
CA SER A 30 -7.54 -3.31 1.22
C SER A 30 -8.56 -3.24 0.10
N ASN A 31 -9.72 -3.86 0.33
CA ASN A 31 -10.78 -3.89 -0.66
C ASN A 31 -11.80 -2.78 -0.42
N TRP A 32 -12.64 -2.55 -1.42
CA TRP A 32 -13.84 -1.76 -1.29
C TRP A 32 -14.72 -2.25 -0.12
N ALA A 33 -15.30 -1.34 0.65
CA ALA A 33 -16.01 -1.68 1.90
C ALA A 33 -17.18 -2.67 1.71
N GLY A 34 -17.77 -2.74 0.52
CA GLY A 34 -18.84 -3.68 0.17
C GLY A 34 -18.36 -5.09 -0.24
N LEU A 35 -17.05 -5.31 -0.34
CA LEU A 35 -16.47 -6.59 -0.76
C LEU A 35 -15.85 -7.33 0.42
N ALA A 36 -16.46 -8.46 0.76
CA ALA A 36 -15.97 -9.36 1.79
C ALA A 36 -15.32 -10.60 1.16
N PHE A 37 -14.15 -10.98 1.67
CA PHE A 37 -13.45 -12.22 1.31
C PHE A 37 -13.37 -13.11 2.56
N PRO A 38 -14.44 -13.85 2.88
CA PRO A 38 -14.57 -14.54 4.17
C PRO A 38 -13.49 -15.61 4.38
N ASN A 39 -12.95 -16.16 3.28
CA ASN A 39 -11.89 -17.18 3.32
C ASN A 39 -10.49 -16.61 3.48
N ILE A 40 -10.34 -15.28 3.52
CA ILE A 40 -9.05 -14.63 3.81
C ILE A 40 -9.03 -14.28 5.30
N PRO A 41 -8.14 -14.91 6.10
CA PRO A 41 -8.11 -14.72 7.55
C PRO A 41 -7.43 -13.40 7.97
N TRP A 42 -6.79 -12.70 7.03
CA TRP A 42 -6.07 -11.46 7.33
C TRP A 42 -7.02 -10.36 7.83
N ARG A 43 -6.59 -9.65 8.87
CA ARG A 43 -7.26 -8.46 9.42
C ARG A 43 -6.19 -7.42 9.74
N PRO A 44 -6.50 -6.12 9.67
CA PRO A 44 -5.55 -5.09 10.10
C PRO A 44 -5.09 -5.34 11.55
N PRO A 45 -3.79 -5.14 11.87
CA PRO A 45 -3.31 -5.27 13.24
C PRO A 45 -4.09 -4.37 14.20
N ALA A 46 -4.38 -4.85 15.41
CA ALA A 46 -5.21 -4.13 16.38
C ALA A 46 -4.62 -2.78 16.81
N GLU A 47 -3.29 -2.69 16.82
CA GLU A 47 -2.51 -1.50 17.15
C GLU A 47 -2.34 -0.53 15.97
N SER A 48 -2.80 -0.90 14.78
CA SER A 48 -2.66 -0.04 13.60
C SER A 48 -3.60 1.16 13.66
N PRO A 49 -3.22 2.30 13.04
CA PRO A 49 -4.14 3.42 12.85
C PRO A 49 -5.42 2.97 12.13
N PRO A 50 -6.56 3.62 12.38
CA PRO A 50 -7.80 3.28 11.70
C PRO A 50 -7.69 3.54 10.20
N ALA A 51 -8.25 2.64 9.40
CA ALA A 51 -8.32 2.81 7.95
C ALA A 51 -9.09 4.10 7.59
N LYS A 52 -8.53 4.90 6.68
CA LYS A 52 -9.02 6.23 6.31
C LYS A 52 -9.94 6.15 5.09
N PRO A 53 -11.12 6.76 5.08
CA PRO A 53 -11.96 6.83 3.87
C PRO A 53 -11.22 7.53 2.73
N PHE A 54 -11.39 7.13 1.47
CA PHE A 54 -10.84 7.88 0.32
C PHE A 54 -11.92 8.42 -0.62
N GLY A 55 -13.06 7.74 -0.67
CA GLY A 55 -14.23 8.13 -1.47
C GLY A 55 -14.96 6.90 -2.01
N GLY A 56 -16.26 7.02 -2.26
CA GLY A 56 -17.11 5.98 -2.85
C GLY A 56 -17.33 4.72 -2.00
N GLY A 57 -16.44 4.39 -1.08
CA GLY A 57 -16.39 3.11 -0.37
C GLY A 57 -14.96 2.56 -0.24
N ALA A 58 -14.02 3.11 -1.00
CA ALA A 58 -12.59 2.84 -0.88
C ALA A 58 -12.02 3.41 0.42
N ARG A 59 -11.04 2.69 0.96
CA ARG A 59 -10.34 3.03 2.20
C ARG A 59 -8.85 2.83 2.01
N ILE A 60 -8.05 3.65 2.70
CA ILE A 60 -6.62 3.45 2.84
C ILE A 60 -6.40 2.66 4.13
N VAL A 61 -5.93 1.42 4.00
CA VAL A 61 -5.81 0.45 5.10
C VAL A 61 -4.33 0.16 5.37
N PRO A 62 -3.87 0.24 6.63
CA PRO A 62 -2.52 -0.19 7.00
C PRO A 62 -2.42 -1.71 7.07
N GLY A 63 -1.30 -2.23 6.57
CA GLY A 63 -0.91 -3.63 6.62
C GLY A 63 -0.11 -4.00 7.88
N ASP A 64 0.34 -5.24 7.90
CA ASP A 64 1.26 -5.77 8.90
C ASP A 64 2.65 -5.12 8.78
N TRP A 65 3.36 -5.03 9.90
CA TRP A 65 4.78 -4.74 9.90
C TRP A 65 5.58 -5.98 9.48
N VAL A 66 6.57 -5.78 8.61
CA VAL A 66 7.44 -6.81 8.07
C VAL A 66 8.89 -6.37 8.22
N ALA A 67 9.71 -7.19 8.86
CA ALA A 67 11.14 -6.96 8.97
C ALA A 67 11.83 -7.33 7.65
N LEU A 68 12.49 -6.35 7.03
CA LEU A 68 13.12 -6.49 5.72
C LEU A 68 14.60 -6.09 5.78
N LYS A 69 15.42 -6.80 4.99
CA LYS A 69 16.84 -6.52 4.82
C LYS A 69 17.09 -5.76 3.53
N GLY A 70 17.84 -4.66 3.61
CA GLY A 70 18.22 -3.84 2.48
C GLY A 70 18.99 -4.66 1.46
N GLY A 71 18.63 -4.51 0.19
CA GLY A 71 19.25 -5.25 -0.91
C GLY A 71 18.91 -6.75 -0.98
N ALA A 72 18.19 -7.32 0.00
CA ALA A 72 17.75 -8.70 -0.07
C ALA A 72 16.57 -8.84 -1.04
N THR A 73 16.55 -9.92 -1.82
CA THR A 73 15.38 -10.31 -2.61
C THR A 73 14.27 -10.71 -1.67
N VAL A 74 13.09 -10.18 -1.92
CA VAL A 74 11.85 -10.50 -1.22
C VAL A 74 10.86 -10.95 -2.27
N ASP A 75 10.12 -12.01 -1.98
CA ASP A 75 9.01 -12.41 -2.82
C ASP A 75 7.82 -11.49 -2.50
N LEU A 76 7.26 -10.86 -3.51
CA LEU A 76 6.24 -9.82 -3.36
C LEU A 76 5.13 -10.07 -4.38
N ASP A 77 4.00 -10.57 -3.90
CA ASP A 77 2.79 -10.71 -4.70
C ASP A 77 1.87 -9.52 -4.46
N VAL A 78 1.42 -8.91 -5.56
CA VAL A 78 0.38 -7.87 -5.53
C VAL A 78 -0.78 -8.32 -6.41
N LEU A 79 -1.89 -8.67 -5.77
CA LEU A 79 -3.14 -8.96 -6.46
C LEU A 79 -4.00 -7.70 -6.50
N ILE A 80 -4.34 -7.27 -7.71
CA ILE A 80 -5.31 -6.21 -7.98
C ILE A 80 -6.47 -6.77 -8.79
N GLY A 81 -7.67 -6.28 -8.52
CA GLY A 81 -8.87 -6.70 -9.23
C GLY A 81 -9.95 -5.65 -9.20
N GLU A 82 -10.80 -5.67 -10.22
CA GLU A 82 -11.89 -4.72 -10.42
C GLU A 82 -13.17 -5.49 -10.78
N ARG A 83 -14.30 -5.08 -10.20
CA ARG A 83 -15.64 -5.61 -10.50
C ARG A 83 -16.75 -4.64 -10.09
N PRO A 84 -17.67 -4.26 -11.01
CA PRO A 84 -18.01 -4.95 -12.27
C PRO A 84 -17.37 -4.37 -13.55
N GLY A 85 -16.57 -3.31 -13.45
CA GLY A 85 -16.09 -2.49 -14.58
C GLY A 85 -16.47 -1.03 -14.40
N ASN A 86 -15.51 -0.12 -14.14
CA ASN A 86 -15.60 1.33 -14.36
C ASN A 86 -14.24 2.02 -14.05
N LEU A 87 -14.29 3.21 -13.43
CA LEU A 87 -13.15 3.91 -12.85
C LEU A 87 -12.48 3.01 -11.81
N PHE A 88 -11.24 2.66 -12.08
CA PHE A 88 -10.42 1.84 -11.20
C PHE A 88 -9.30 2.67 -10.60
N SER A 89 -8.99 2.45 -9.33
CA SER A 89 -7.77 2.97 -8.74
C SER A 89 -7.23 2.05 -7.68
N SER A 90 -5.92 1.84 -7.69
CA SER A 90 -5.25 1.13 -6.62
C SER A 90 -3.89 1.72 -6.33
N PHE A 91 -3.56 1.81 -5.04
CA PHE A 91 -2.29 2.33 -4.56
C PHE A 91 -1.73 1.43 -3.48
N VAL A 92 -0.42 1.21 -3.54
CA VAL A 92 0.36 0.66 -2.45
C VAL A 92 1.37 1.72 -2.04
N LEU A 93 1.28 2.17 -0.80
CA LEU A 93 2.23 3.09 -0.18
C LEU A 93 3.10 2.32 0.83
N THR A 94 4.28 2.82 1.12
CA THR A 94 5.21 2.19 2.08
C THR A 94 5.47 3.09 3.27
N GLU A 95 5.43 2.55 4.47
CA GLU A 95 5.86 3.23 5.69
C GLU A 95 7.00 2.44 6.33
N LYS A 96 8.07 3.14 6.73
CA LYS A 96 9.15 2.56 7.51
C LYS A 96 9.00 2.94 8.99
N ARG A 97 9.13 1.96 9.89
CA ARG A 97 8.99 2.20 11.32
C ARG A 97 10.07 3.17 11.81
N GLY A 98 9.64 4.18 12.58
CA GLY A 98 10.52 5.18 13.16
C GLY A 98 10.81 6.38 12.26
N GLU A 99 10.40 6.35 10.99
CA GLU A 99 10.41 7.54 10.14
C GLU A 99 9.20 8.43 10.44
N THR A 100 9.39 9.74 10.28
CA THR A 100 8.32 10.73 10.45
C THR A 100 7.82 11.18 9.09
N TYR A 101 6.50 11.14 8.91
CA TYR A 101 5.82 11.53 7.68
C TYR A 101 4.85 12.68 7.98
N ASP A 102 4.79 13.66 7.08
CA ASP A 102 3.81 14.73 7.16
C ASP A 102 2.39 14.19 6.94
N THR A 103 1.41 14.82 7.58
CA THR A 103 -0.01 14.51 7.43
C THR A 103 -0.74 15.69 6.82
N ARG A 104 -1.57 15.44 5.79
CA ARG A 104 -2.36 16.48 5.16
C ARG A 104 -3.84 16.08 5.13
N ALA A 105 -4.69 16.94 5.69
CA ALA A 105 -6.12 16.68 5.87
C ALA A 105 -6.40 15.34 6.60
N GLY A 106 -5.53 14.94 7.53
CA GLY A 106 -5.68 13.69 8.29
C GLY A 106 -5.23 12.41 7.57
N TYR A 107 -4.64 12.53 6.37
CA TYR A 107 -4.04 11.43 5.62
C TYR A 107 -2.52 11.47 5.74
N PRO A 108 -1.86 10.34 6.06
CA PRO A 108 -0.41 10.27 6.04
C PRO A 108 0.07 10.42 4.59
N ARG A 109 1.06 11.28 4.37
CA ARG A 109 1.74 11.39 3.08
C ARG A 109 2.85 10.36 3.07
N LEU A 110 2.59 9.21 2.48
CA LEU A 110 3.54 8.10 2.41
C LEU A 110 4.13 7.98 1.00
N PRO A 111 5.36 7.47 0.86
CA PRO A 111 5.94 7.06 -0.43
C PRO A 111 5.05 6.06 -1.17
N ILE A 112 4.93 6.18 -2.50
CA ILE A 112 4.40 5.11 -3.35
C ILE A 112 5.43 3.97 -3.39
N LEU A 113 4.97 2.71 -3.34
CA LEU A 113 5.83 1.57 -3.63
C LEU A 113 6.28 1.62 -5.10
N GLN A 114 7.58 1.76 -5.31
CA GLN A 114 8.18 1.94 -6.63
C GLN A 114 9.26 0.89 -6.85
N LEU A 115 9.17 0.14 -7.95
CA LEU A 115 10.19 -0.83 -8.37
C LEU A 115 11.22 -0.27 -9.36
N ALA A 116 10.95 0.94 -9.86
CA ALA A 116 11.76 1.73 -10.77
C ALA A 116 11.54 3.23 -10.49
N PRO A 117 12.45 4.14 -10.92
CA PRO A 117 12.27 5.58 -10.74
C PRO A 117 10.89 6.07 -11.20
N TYR A 118 10.32 6.99 -10.42
CA TYR A 118 9.00 7.55 -10.69
C TYR A 118 9.05 8.55 -11.85
N GLU A 119 8.64 8.11 -13.03
CA GLU A 119 8.44 8.98 -14.20
C GLU A 119 6.95 9.23 -14.49
N THR A 120 6.04 8.69 -13.66
CA THR A 120 4.60 8.85 -13.86
C THR A 120 4.15 10.28 -13.55
N PRO A 121 3.36 10.93 -14.42
CA PRO A 121 2.80 12.25 -14.15
C PRO A 121 2.02 12.28 -12.83
N THR A 122 2.13 13.37 -12.07
CA THR A 122 1.33 13.57 -10.85
C THR A 122 -0.16 13.53 -11.20
N PRO A 123 -0.96 12.64 -10.58
CA PRO A 123 -2.40 12.61 -10.82
C PRO A 123 -3.08 13.93 -10.42
N PRO A 124 -4.18 14.32 -11.08
CA PRO A 124 -4.98 15.47 -10.66
C PRO A 124 -5.42 15.34 -9.19
N ALA A 125 -5.63 16.49 -8.53
CA ALA A 125 -6.09 16.52 -7.14
C ALA A 125 -7.37 15.69 -6.96
N GLY A 126 -7.40 14.83 -5.93
CA GLY A 126 -8.53 13.95 -5.64
C GLY A 126 -8.63 12.68 -6.49
N LYS A 127 -7.66 12.42 -7.38
CA LYS A 127 -7.58 11.17 -8.17
C LYS A 127 -6.59 10.14 -7.61
N ALA A 128 -5.82 10.52 -6.58
CA ALA A 128 -4.87 9.65 -5.88
C ALA A 128 -4.74 10.06 -4.41
N PRO A 129 -4.37 9.14 -3.50
CA PRO A 129 -3.87 9.49 -2.17
C PRO A 129 -2.76 10.52 -2.26
N LEU A 130 -2.62 11.36 -1.24
CA LEU A 130 -1.47 12.23 -1.14
C LEU A 130 -0.24 11.38 -0.86
N PHE A 131 0.75 11.41 -1.75
CA PHE A 131 1.99 10.66 -1.61
C PHE A 131 3.21 11.59 -1.55
N LEU A 132 4.34 11.04 -1.11
CA LEU A 132 5.63 11.72 -1.14
C LEU A 132 6.36 11.42 -2.47
N PRO A 133 6.72 12.45 -3.25
CA PRO A 133 7.57 12.26 -4.43
C PRO A 133 9.05 12.08 -4.02
N GLY A 134 9.84 11.43 -4.87
CA GLY A 134 11.31 11.36 -4.72
C GLY A 134 11.80 10.44 -3.60
N CYS A 135 11.01 9.43 -3.22
CA CYS A 135 11.38 8.48 -2.17
C CYS A 135 12.28 7.36 -2.68
N ALA A 136 12.87 6.60 -1.75
CA ALA A 136 13.76 5.50 -2.08
C ALA A 136 13.04 4.43 -2.92
N VAL A 137 13.58 4.19 -4.12
CA VAL A 137 13.06 3.22 -5.07
C VAL A 137 13.49 1.82 -4.63
N TRP A 138 12.54 0.90 -4.55
CA TRP A 138 12.83 -0.52 -4.34
C TRP A 138 13.35 -1.07 -5.67
N LYS A 139 14.31 -1.98 -5.62
CA LYS A 139 14.84 -2.56 -6.86
C LYS A 139 14.10 -3.85 -7.20
N GLY A 140 13.47 -3.91 -8.37
CA GLY A 140 12.94 -5.15 -8.95
C GLY A 140 14.05 -6.11 -9.38
N VAL A 141 13.77 -7.41 -9.37
CA VAL A 141 14.60 -8.43 -10.01
C VAL A 141 13.79 -8.92 -11.22
N GLU A 142 14.42 -8.93 -12.40
CA GLU A 142 13.84 -9.50 -13.63
C GLU A 142 13.90 -11.02 -13.62
#